data_AF-A0A0R3PB30-F1
#
_entry.id   AF-A0A0R3PB30-F1
#
_cell.length_a   1.000
_cell.length_b   1.000
_cell.length_c   1.000
_cell.angle_alpha   90.00
_cell.angle_beta   90.00
_cell.angle_gamma   90.00
#
_symmetry.space_group_name_H-M   'P 1'
#
loop_
_entity.id
_entity.type
_entity.pdbx_description
1 polymer ?
#
loop_
_entity_poly.entity_id
_entity_poly.type
_entity_poly.pdbx_seq_one_letter_code
_entity_poly.pdbx_strand_id
1 'polypeptide(L)'
;MWKNSIQAEDYRSDLQGIRAVSIVAVLGFHFYAEHFPNGYVGVDQFFVLSGFLMSMMLERKKRLGFQEITQFYYRRVRRILPSYLLVILLSLIASRLILSRYLQASNWESAFYALTFTTNIKAADSIRNYLRMVSLASPKPELPHYIFLKHFNN
;
A
#
# COMPACT_ATOMS: atom_id res chain seq x y z
N MET A 1 47.66 1.39 -15.42
CA MET A 1 47.39 1.53 -13.97
C MET A 1 46.07 2.29 -13.78
N TRP A 2 44.94 1.65 -14.09
CA TRP A 2 43.61 2.26 -13.96
C TRP A 2 43.12 2.04 -12.53
N LYS A 3 43.26 3.05 -11.69
CA LYS A 3 42.68 3.09 -10.35
C LYS A 3 41.18 3.26 -10.54
N ASN A 4 40.45 2.14 -10.53
CA ASN A 4 38.99 2.12 -10.47
C ASN A 4 38.54 2.71 -9.13
N SER A 5 38.61 4.04 -9.01
CA SER A 5 37.75 4.78 -8.10
C SER A 5 36.34 4.73 -8.67
N ILE A 6 35.71 3.55 -8.59
CA ILE A 6 34.27 3.49 -8.39
C ILE A 6 34.09 4.23 -7.08
N GLN A 7 33.84 5.54 -7.18
CA GLN A 7 33.39 6.33 -6.06
C GLN A 7 32.23 5.52 -5.49
N ALA A 8 32.37 5.07 -4.24
CA ALA A 8 31.25 4.54 -3.49
C ALA A 8 30.21 5.66 -3.50
N GLU A 9 29.27 5.60 -4.45
CA GLU A 9 28.07 6.42 -4.44
C GLU A 9 27.40 6.07 -3.13
N ASP A 10 27.65 6.89 -2.11
CA ASP A 10 27.26 6.75 -0.71
C ASP A 10 25.99 5.90 -0.53
N TYR A 11 26.19 4.59 -0.58
CA TYR A 11 25.12 3.62 -0.61
C TYR A 11 24.79 3.48 0.85
N ARG A 12 23.82 4.30 1.28
CA ARG A 12 23.39 4.42 2.68
C ARG A 12 22.80 3.09 3.13
N SER A 13 23.69 2.15 3.39
CA SER A 13 23.44 0.77 3.79
C SER A 13 22.63 0.78 5.08
N ASP A 14 22.86 1.76 5.94
CA ASP A 14 22.12 2.01 7.17
C ASP A 14 20.60 2.11 6.92
N LEU A 15 20.18 2.89 5.92
CA LEU A 15 18.76 3.03 5.57
C LEU A 15 18.20 1.75 4.95
N GLN A 16 19.04 0.95 4.30
CA GLN A 16 18.62 -0.33 3.75
C GLN A 16 18.47 -1.39 4.84
N GLY A 17 19.36 -1.39 5.84
CA GLY A 17 19.28 -2.22 7.03
C GLY A 17 18.01 -1.91 7.83
N ILE A 18 17.69 -0.64 8.05
CA ILE A 18 16.45 -0.26 8.75
C ILE A 18 15.22 -0.74 7.97
N ARG A 19 15.20 -0.61 6.63
CA ARG A 19 14.10 -1.17 5.81
C ARG A 19 13.99 -2.69 5.94
N ALA A 20 15.12 -3.40 6.01
CA ALA A 20 15.12 -4.85 6.23
C ALA A 20 14.52 -5.22 7.58
N VAL A 21 14.86 -4.48 8.65
CA VAL A 21 14.24 -4.64 9.98
C VAL A 21 12.73 -4.40 9.91
N SER A 22 12.29 -3.36 9.21
CA SER A 22 10.86 -3.09 9.01
C SER A 22 10.14 -4.25 8.30
N ILE A 23 10.75 -4.86 7.27
CA ILE A 23 10.19 -6.04 6.59
C ILE A 23 10.07 -7.22 7.56
N VAL A 24 11.10 -7.49 8.37
CA VAL A 24 11.08 -8.56 9.37
C VAL A 24 9.96 -8.35 10.39
N ALA A 25 9.76 -7.11 10.85
CA ALA A 25 8.66 -6.80 11.77
C ALA A 25 7.27 -7.06 11.14
N VAL A 26 7.08 -6.71 9.86
CA VAL A 26 5.83 -6.97 9.12
C VAL A 26 5.59 -8.47 8.92
N LEU A 27 6.64 -9.24 8.61
CA LEU A 27 6.56 -10.69 8.51
C LEU A 27 6.25 -11.32 9.88
N GLY A 28 6.88 -10.83 10.94
CA GLY A 28 6.60 -11.25 12.32
C GLY A 28 5.14 -11.05 12.70
N PHE A 29 4.54 -9.93 12.32
CA PHE A 29 3.10 -9.69 12.51
C PHE A 29 2.23 -10.68 11.74
N HIS A 30 2.58 -11.04 10.50
CA HIS A 30 1.78 -11.99 9.72
C HIS A 30 1.88 -13.43 10.23
N PHE A 31 3.05 -13.87 10.71
CA PHE A 31 3.24 -15.26 11.19
C PHE A 31 2.91 -15.43 12.68
N TYR A 32 3.12 -14.42 13.51
CA TYR A 32 2.96 -14.46 14.96
C TYR A 32 2.21 -13.22 15.49
N ALA A 33 1.04 -12.94 14.91
CA ALA A 33 0.23 -11.77 15.24
C ALA A 33 -0.05 -11.60 16.76
N GLU A 34 -0.24 -12.71 17.47
CA GLU A 34 -0.51 -12.71 18.92
C GLU A 34 0.69 -12.29 19.77
N HIS A 35 1.92 -12.54 19.31
CA HIS A 35 3.15 -12.22 20.05
C HIS A 35 3.73 -10.86 19.63
N PHE A 36 3.41 -10.39 18.42
CA PHE A 36 3.90 -9.12 17.87
C PHE A 36 2.76 -8.25 17.32
N PRO A 37 1.82 -7.79 18.16
CA PRO A 37 0.67 -7.00 17.71
C PRO A 37 1.06 -5.68 17.05
N ASN A 38 2.25 -5.14 17.36
CA ASN A 38 2.74 -3.86 16.84
C ASN A 38 3.57 -3.97 15.55
N GLY A 39 3.71 -5.15 14.95
CA GLY A 39 4.55 -5.30 13.75
C GLY A 39 4.00 -4.60 12.49
N TYR A 40 2.74 -4.14 12.52
CA TYR A 40 2.18 -3.29 11.46
C TYR A 40 2.88 -1.94 11.32
N VAL A 41 3.48 -1.42 12.41
CA VAL A 41 4.28 -0.16 12.39
C VAL A 41 5.47 -0.25 11.43
N GLY A 42 5.95 -1.47 11.15
CA GLY A 42 6.98 -1.71 10.14
C GLY A 42 6.55 -1.29 8.73
N VAL A 43 5.25 -1.34 8.40
CA VAL A 43 4.73 -0.89 7.10
C VAL A 43 4.96 0.61 6.93
N ASP A 44 4.55 1.41 7.92
CA ASP A 44 4.68 2.86 7.90
C ASP A 44 6.16 3.27 7.85
N GLN A 45 7.00 2.65 8.69
CA GLN A 45 8.44 2.91 8.71
C GLN A 45 9.10 2.60 7.36
N PHE A 46 8.75 1.46 6.74
CA PHE A 46 9.27 1.09 5.43
C PHE A 46 8.90 2.11 4.34
N PHE A 47 7.65 2.57 4.32
CA PHE A 47 7.17 3.54 3.34
C PHE A 47 7.80 4.93 3.54
N VAL A 48 7.90 5.42 4.78
CA VAL A 48 8.54 6.71 5.09
C VAL A 48 10.01 6.70 4.66
N LEU A 49 10.77 5.65 5.01
CA LEU A 49 12.18 5.53 4.63
C LEU A 49 12.36 5.39 3.11
N SER A 50 11.46 4.68 2.45
CA SER A 50 11.47 4.57 1.00
C SER A 50 11.20 5.93 0.35
N GLY A 51 10.22 6.70 0.83
CA GLY A 51 9.95 8.07 0.36
C GLY A 51 11.14 9.00 0.57
N PHE A 52 11.74 8.98 1.75
CA PHE A 52 12.91 9.80 2.10
C PHE A 52 14.11 9.54 1.18
N LEU A 53 14.49 8.27 0.99
CA LEU A 53 15.60 7.88 0.11
C LEU A 53 15.34 8.33 -1.34
N MET A 54 14.09 8.20 -1.76
CA MET A 54 13.66 8.54 -3.10
C MET A 54 13.67 10.06 -3.37
N SER A 55 13.24 10.87 -2.41
CA SER A 55 13.36 12.33 -2.48
C SER A 55 14.82 12.77 -2.48
N MET A 56 15.67 12.16 -1.66
CA MET A 56 17.12 12.45 -1.62
C MET A 56 17.82 12.12 -2.96
N MET A 57 17.45 11.02 -3.61
CA MET A 57 17.96 10.70 -4.96
C MET A 57 17.54 11.73 -6.02
N LEU A 58 16.37 12.34 -5.84
CA LEU A 58 15.83 13.34 -6.75
C LEU A 58 16.48 14.72 -6.50
N GLU A 59 16.69 15.09 -5.24
CA GLU A 59 17.34 16.33 -4.80
C GLU A 59 18.81 16.43 -5.24
N ARG A 60 19.51 15.28 -5.32
CA ARG A 60 20.90 15.23 -5.82
C ARG A 60 21.02 15.69 -7.29
N LYS A 61 19.91 15.76 -8.04
CA LYS A 61 19.88 16.34 -9.39
C LYS A 61 19.58 17.83 -9.33
N LYS A 62 20.58 18.67 -9.64
CA LYS A 62 20.48 20.14 -9.66
C LYS A 62 19.43 20.72 -10.62
N ARG A 63 18.98 19.95 -11.62
CA ARG A 63 17.90 20.33 -12.55
C ARG A 63 16.92 19.18 -12.68
N LEU A 64 15.68 19.42 -12.27
CA LEU A 64 14.55 18.51 -12.46
C LEU A 64 13.87 18.85 -13.78
N GLY A 65 14.31 18.23 -14.86
CA GLY A 65 13.57 18.23 -16.12
C GLY A 65 12.59 17.06 -16.19
N PHE A 66 11.67 17.15 -17.14
CA PHE A 66 10.66 16.11 -17.41
C PHE A 66 11.30 14.76 -17.76
N GLN A 67 12.46 14.79 -18.44
CA GLN A 67 13.19 13.59 -18.84
C GLN A 67 13.81 12.86 -17.63
N GLU A 68 14.35 13.60 -16.66
CA GLU A 68 14.98 13.05 -15.47
C GLU A 68 13.96 12.39 -14.54
N ILE A 69 12.78 13.00 -14.41
CA ILE A 69 11.65 12.46 -13.67
C ILE A 69 11.13 11.20 -14.38
N THR A 70 10.92 11.26 -15.70
CA THR A 70 10.46 10.11 -16.48
C THR A 70 11.44 8.94 -16.39
N GLN A 71 12.74 9.19 -16.50
CA GLN A 71 13.77 8.15 -16.41
C GLN A 71 13.84 7.54 -15.00
N PHE A 72 13.53 8.32 -13.96
CA PHE A 72 13.47 7.85 -12.58
C PHE A 72 12.26 6.94 -12.33
N TYR A 73 11.07 7.35 -12.78
CA TYR A 73 9.89 6.49 -12.70
C TYR A 73 10.03 5.24 -13.59
N TYR A 74 10.61 5.37 -14.79
CA TYR A 74 10.86 4.25 -15.69
C TYR A 74 11.72 3.15 -15.05
N ARG A 75 12.84 3.53 -14.40
CA ARG A 75 13.71 2.58 -13.69
C ARG A 75 12.97 1.84 -12.57
N ARG A 76 12.09 2.54 -11.85
CA ARG A 76 11.29 1.94 -10.78
C ARG A 76 10.23 0.99 -11.31
N VAL A 77 9.48 1.39 -12.34
CA VAL A 77 8.48 0.56 -12.99
C VAL A 77 9.13 -0.72 -13.51
N ARG A 78 10.25 -0.61 -14.24
CA ARG A 78 10.97 -1.78 -14.76
C ARG A 78 11.48 -2.75 -13.67
N ARG A 79 11.67 -2.27 -12.44
CA ARG A 79 12.07 -3.12 -11.29
C ARG A 79 10.89 -3.77 -10.57
N ILE A 80 9.76 -3.07 -10.42
CA ILE A 80 8.61 -3.52 -9.62
C ILE A 80 7.61 -4.33 -10.46
N LEU A 81 7.40 -3.92 -11.70
CA LEU A 81 6.46 -4.53 -12.64
C LEU A 81 6.72 -6.02 -12.92
N PRO A 82 7.97 -6.53 -13.06
CA PRO A 82 8.19 -7.96 -13.27
C PRO A 82 7.72 -8.79 -12.08
N SER A 83 8.05 -8.40 -10.84
CA SER A 83 7.55 -9.11 -9.65
C SER A 83 6.03 -9.03 -9.52
N TYR A 84 5.43 -7.89 -9.88
CA TYR A 84 3.99 -7.69 -9.83
C TYR A 84 3.24 -8.63 -10.77
N LEU A 85 3.64 -8.68 -12.04
CA LEU A 85 3.05 -9.57 -13.04
C LEU A 85 3.26 -11.04 -12.69
N LEU A 86 4.43 -11.40 -12.16
CA LEU A 86 4.74 -12.75 -11.72
C LEU A 86 3.79 -13.19 -10.58
N VAL A 87 3.58 -12.34 -9.58
CA VAL A 87 2.64 -12.64 -8.47
C VAL A 87 1.20 -12.77 -8.98
N ILE A 88 0.75 -11.90 -9.90
CA ILE A 88 -0.58 -12.03 -10.52
C ILE A 88 -0.70 -13.38 -11.24
N LEU A 89 0.30 -13.74 -12.05
CA LEU A 89 0.31 -15.00 -12.79
C LEU A 89 0.28 -16.20 -11.85
N LEU A 90 1.14 -16.23 -10.83
CA LEU A 90 1.16 -17.30 -9.84
C LEU A 90 -0.15 -17.37 -9.05
N SER A 91 -0.74 -16.24 -8.69
CA SER A 91 -2.03 -16.20 -8.00
C SER A 91 -3.15 -16.77 -8.87
N LEU A 92 -3.15 -16.51 -10.18
CA LEU A 92 -4.10 -17.09 -11.13
C LEU A 92 -3.91 -18.60 -11.29
N ILE A 93 -2.65 -19.06 -11.40
CA ILE A 93 -2.31 -20.48 -11.50
C ILE A 93 -2.70 -21.22 -10.20
N ALA A 94 -2.28 -20.71 -9.06
CA ALA A 94 -2.60 -21.26 -7.74
C ALA A 94 -4.11 -21.30 -7.51
N SER A 95 -4.83 -20.22 -7.88
CA SER A 95 -6.28 -20.22 -7.82
C SER A 95 -6.90 -21.31 -8.67
N ARG A 96 -6.40 -21.54 -9.89
CA ARG A 96 -6.96 -22.53 -10.80
C ARG A 96 -6.75 -23.96 -10.31
N LEU A 97 -5.64 -24.21 -9.61
CA LEU A 97 -5.28 -25.52 -9.08
C LEU A 97 -5.94 -25.84 -7.73
N ILE A 98 -6.16 -24.83 -6.87
CA ILE A 98 -6.58 -25.03 -5.48
C ILE A 98 -8.08 -24.72 -5.27
N LEU A 99 -8.68 -23.75 -5.99
CA LEU A 99 -10.07 -23.33 -5.74
C LEU A 99 -11.10 -24.00 -6.66
N SER A 100 -12.22 -24.43 -6.03
CA SER A 100 -13.43 -24.96 -6.70
C SER A 100 -13.99 -23.95 -7.72
N ARG A 101 -14.57 -24.45 -8.83
CA ARG A 101 -15.02 -23.67 -10.00
C ARG A 101 -15.94 -22.49 -9.68
N TYR A 102 -16.64 -22.53 -8.55
CA TYR A 102 -17.57 -21.49 -8.10
C TYR A 102 -16.90 -20.16 -7.70
N LEU A 103 -15.66 -20.17 -7.20
CA LEU A 103 -14.92 -18.93 -6.87
C LEU A 103 -14.10 -18.36 -8.03
N GLN A 104 -14.04 -19.04 -9.18
CA GLN A 104 -13.19 -18.63 -10.30
C GLN A 104 -13.70 -17.38 -11.03
N ALA A 105 -15.01 -17.14 -11.07
CA ALA A 105 -15.59 -15.94 -11.69
C ALA A 105 -15.15 -14.64 -10.97
N SER A 106 -15.10 -14.67 -9.63
CA SER A 106 -14.61 -13.53 -8.83
C SER A 106 -13.11 -13.28 -9.02
N ASN A 107 -12.32 -14.31 -9.37
CA ASN A 107 -10.87 -14.16 -9.51
C ASN A 107 -10.45 -13.49 -10.81
N TRP A 108 -11.24 -13.62 -11.89
CA TRP A 108 -10.98 -12.88 -13.13
C TRP A 108 -11.21 -11.38 -12.97
N GLU A 109 -12.28 -10.98 -12.28
CA GLU A 109 -12.48 -9.57 -11.94
C GLU A 109 -11.33 -9.04 -11.09
N SER A 110 -10.98 -9.73 -10.00
CA SER A 110 -9.89 -9.31 -9.12
C SER A 110 -8.56 -9.19 -9.86
N ALA A 111 -8.27 -10.10 -10.79
CA ALA A 111 -7.07 -10.02 -11.63
C ALA A 111 -7.12 -8.83 -12.60
N PHE A 112 -8.28 -8.50 -13.16
CA PHE A 112 -8.44 -7.32 -14.02
C PHE A 112 -8.26 -6.00 -13.25
N TYR A 113 -8.86 -5.89 -12.06
CA TYR A 113 -8.66 -4.75 -11.15
C TYR A 113 -7.20 -4.66 -10.65
N ALA A 114 -6.50 -5.79 -10.51
CA ALA A 114 -5.07 -5.79 -10.20
C ALA A 114 -4.26 -5.29 -11.40
N LEU A 115 -4.45 -5.86 -12.59
CA LEU A 115 -3.73 -5.47 -13.81
C LEU A 115 -3.88 -3.98 -14.16
N THR A 116 -5.06 -3.42 -13.94
CA THR A 116 -5.34 -2.01 -14.18
C THR A 116 -4.94 -1.09 -13.01
N PHE A 117 -4.37 -1.63 -11.94
CA PHE A 117 -4.03 -0.93 -10.69
C PHE A 117 -5.25 -0.23 -10.03
N THR A 118 -6.47 -0.64 -10.36
CA THR A 118 -7.72 -0.04 -9.85
C THR A 118 -8.28 -0.75 -8.62
N THR A 119 -7.58 -1.77 -8.11
CA THR A 119 -8.00 -2.54 -6.92
C THR A 119 -8.30 -1.65 -5.70
N ASN A 120 -7.52 -0.60 -5.49
CA ASN A 120 -7.73 0.33 -4.36
C ASN A 120 -9.04 1.12 -4.46
N ILE A 121 -9.58 1.33 -5.67
CA ILE A 121 -10.86 2.05 -5.85
C ILE A 121 -12.02 1.19 -5.36
N LYS A 122 -12.04 -0.09 -5.74
CA LYS A 122 -13.05 -1.07 -5.29
C LYS A 122 -12.99 -1.29 -3.78
N ALA A 123 -11.78 -1.29 -3.20
CA ALA A 123 -11.59 -1.36 -1.75
C ALA A 123 -12.18 -0.13 -1.02
N ALA A 124 -11.98 1.08 -1.56
CA ALA A 124 -12.58 2.30 -0.99
C ALA A 124 -14.11 2.29 -1.04
N ASP A 125 -14.70 1.73 -2.10
CA ASP A 125 -16.15 1.57 -2.21
C ASP A 125 -16.71 0.55 -1.20
N SER A 126 -15.96 -0.51 -0.90
CA SER A 126 -16.33 -1.46 0.17
C SER A 126 -16.41 -0.79 1.54
N ILE A 127 -15.44 0.08 1.89
CA ILE A 127 -15.46 0.85 3.14
C ILE A 127 -16.66 1.81 3.17
N ARG A 128 -16.93 2.51 2.06
CA ARG A 128 -18.12 3.37 1.93
C ARG A 128 -19.42 2.60 2.15
N ASN A 129 -19.51 1.40 1.61
CA ASN A 129 -20.69 0.54 1.76
C ASN A 129 -20.82 0.02 3.19
N TYR A 130 -19.72 -0.37 3.85
CA TYR A 130 -19.72 -0.74 5.27
C TYR A 130 -20.19 0.43 6.16
N LEU A 131 -19.65 1.63 5.96
CA LEU A 131 -20.07 2.82 6.71
C LEU A 131 -21.55 3.18 6.45
N ARG A 132 -22.06 2.96 5.23
CA ARG A 132 -23.49 3.04 4.93
C ARG A 132 -24.31 1.99 5.68
N MET A 133 -23.86 0.74 5.72
CA MET A 133 -24.56 -0.32 6.44
C MET A 133 -24.58 -0.04 7.94
N VAL A 134 -23.47 0.44 8.51
CA VAL A 134 -23.39 0.85 9.91
C VAL A 134 -24.25 2.09 10.20
N SER A 135 -24.36 3.05 9.28
CA SER A 135 -25.22 4.24 9.48
C SER A 135 -26.71 3.96 9.29
N LEU A 136 -27.06 2.91 8.54
CA LEU A 136 -28.43 2.41 8.39
C LEU A 136 -28.83 1.45 9.53
N ALA A 137 -27.88 0.67 10.05
CA ALA A 137 -28.07 -0.27 11.15
C ALA A 137 -27.93 0.38 12.54
N SER A 138 -27.15 1.45 12.67
CA SER A 138 -27.27 2.34 13.83
C SER A 138 -28.62 3.03 13.72
N PRO A 139 -29.56 2.81 14.66
CA PRO A 139 -30.73 3.67 14.73
C PRO A 139 -30.18 5.08 14.89
N LYS A 140 -30.65 6.03 14.05
CA LYS A 140 -30.40 7.45 14.31
C LYS A 140 -30.66 7.65 15.80
N PRO A 141 -29.72 8.19 16.60
CA PRO A 141 -30.11 8.64 17.92
C PRO A 141 -31.23 9.63 17.66
N GLU A 142 -32.46 9.27 18.05
CA GLU A 142 -33.55 10.21 18.13
C GLU A 142 -33.08 11.24 19.16
N LEU A 143 -32.41 12.28 18.68
CA LEU A 143 -31.92 13.36 19.51
C LEU A 143 -33.13 13.92 20.25
N PRO A 144 -33.25 13.80 21.58
CA PRO A 144 -34.34 14.45 22.32
C PRO A 144 -34.07 15.95 22.50
N HIS A 145 -33.51 16.62 21.47
CA HIS A 145 -33.00 17.99 21.58
C HIS A 145 -33.82 19.06 20.85
N TYR A 146 -34.92 18.71 20.17
CA TYR A 146 -35.85 19.70 19.60
C TYR A 146 -37.09 19.99 20.45
N ILE A 147 -37.28 19.32 21.59
CA ILE A 147 -38.41 19.58 22.50
C ILE A 147 -38.10 20.72 23.50
N PHE A 148 -36.83 21.01 23.79
CA PHE A 148 -36.46 22.03 24.78
C PHE A 148 -36.53 23.48 24.29
N LEU A 149 -36.58 23.75 22.99
CA LEU A 149 -36.57 25.13 22.46
C LEU A 149 -37.96 25.71 22.14
N LYS A 150 -39.05 24.94 22.34
CA LYS A 150 -40.42 25.43 22.07
C LYS A 150 -41.18 25.93 23.30
N HIS A 151 -40.57 25.87 24.49
CA HIS A 151 -41.24 26.23 25.75
C HIS A 151 -40.72 27.52 26.42
N PHE A 152 -39.75 28.21 25.81
CA PHE A 152 -39.18 29.47 26.33
C PHE A 152 -39.58 30.71 25.52
N ASN A 153 -40.64 30.63 24.72
CA ASN A 153 -41.17 31.79 24.01
C ASN A 153 -42.69 31.87 24.13
N ASN A 154 -43.16 32.03 25.37
CA ASN A 154 -44.44 32.61 25.75
C ASN A 154 -44.23 33.42 27.02
#